data_AF-A0A9P7HPD3-F1
#
_entry.id   AF-A0A9P7HPD3-F1
#
_cell.length_a   1.000
_cell.length_b   1.000
_cell.length_c   1.000
_cell.angle_alpha   90.00
_cell.angle_beta   90.00
_cell.angle_gamma   90.00
#
_symmetry.space_group_name_H-M   'P 1'
#
loop_
_entity.id
_entity.type
_entity.pdbx_description
1 polymer ?
#
loop_
_entity_poly.entity_id
_entity_poly.type
_entity_poly.pdbx_seq_one_letter_code
_entity_poly.pdbx_strand_id
1 'polypeptide(L)'
;MCPNCDRFVERVMQLKHPLKLKKLEIQEPDATHEWDETFILDFVNAVEGLEELFVSQSGPESALELWGHVAHRHPSLKRFVDHQRMINLDDDSPHFEKPCDVPDLGIFGRSMRRIKEDPSQNPLAKLDLEFIGLPCIPRRLKYSLLPFTSKASLKVLHIRQSASDLEQCASWAINEDPAMATSSTRSDTSSEGEESLPWTDSGPTTPTGVTQDVNYGPNAVEVAHDNDGGCLWPPLQHEFRQFLEWVFGPQGIASLDIVAFGDFAHGGRESTYNLLLSRSADAMSNFRILDNYGRDCEEVQEKYRDALEACPVEPLFRF
;
A
#
# COMPACT_ATOMS: atom_id res chain seq x y z
N MET A 1 -2.22 -20.20 -10.57
CA MET A 1 -2.61 -19.54 -11.83
C MET A 1 -3.54 -20.40 -12.66
N CYS A 2 -4.51 -19.78 -13.33
CA CYS A 2 -5.46 -20.45 -14.23
C CYS A 2 -4.83 -20.57 -15.64
N PRO A 3 -4.52 -21.77 -16.14
CA PRO A 3 -3.92 -21.93 -17.46
C PRO A 3 -4.90 -21.51 -18.58
N ASN A 4 -4.39 -20.82 -19.61
CA ASN A 4 -5.16 -20.25 -20.74
C ASN A 4 -6.13 -19.11 -20.36
N CYS A 5 -5.83 -18.34 -19.30
CA CYS A 5 -6.63 -17.18 -18.90
C CYS A 5 -6.73 -16.14 -20.03
N ASP A 6 -5.62 -15.87 -20.71
CA ASP A 6 -5.52 -15.07 -21.93
C ASP A 6 -6.57 -15.48 -22.98
N ARG A 7 -6.65 -16.77 -23.32
CA ARG A 7 -7.60 -17.28 -24.34
C ARG A 7 -9.05 -17.20 -23.87
N PHE A 8 -9.29 -17.38 -22.58
CA PHE A 8 -10.62 -17.18 -22.00
C PHE A 8 -11.05 -15.71 -22.13
N VAL A 9 -10.17 -14.78 -21.77
CA VAL A 9 -10.42 -13.33 -21.86
C VAL A 9 -10.64 -12.90 -23.30
N GLU A 10 -9.78 -13.31 -24.24
CA GLU A 10 -9.97 -13.07 -25.67
C GLU A 10 -11.35 -13.53 -26.13
N ARG A 11 -11.78 -14.72 -25.68
CA ARG A 11 -13.08 -15.25 -26.06
C ARG A 11 -14.23 -14.44 -25.47
N VAL A 12 -14.12 -14.00 -24.22
CA VAL A 12 -15.08 -13.10 -23.57
C VAL A 12 -15.21 -11.80 -24.37
N MET A 13 -14.09 -11.19 -24.73
CA MET A 13 -14.08 -9.96 -25.51
C MET A 13 -14.73 -10.14 -26.90
N GLN A 14 -14.49 -11.29 -27.55
CA GLN A 14 -15.11 -11.62 -28.84
C GLN A 14 -16.62 -11.86 -28.77
N LEU A 15 -17.14 -12.30 -27.62
CA LEU A 15 -18.57 -12.59 -27.47
C LEU A 15 -19.42 -11.31 -27.54
N LYS A 16 -18.84 -10.10 -27.38
CA LYS A 16 -19.53 -8.80 -27.39
C LYS A 16 -20.72 -8.71 -26.42
N HIS A 17 -20.75 -9.58 -25.40
CA HIS A 17 -21.74 -9.57 -24.34
C HIS A 17 -20.99 -9.37 -23.03
N PRO A 18 -21.27 -8.30 -22.28
CA PRO A 18 -20.58 -8.04 -21.02
C PRO A 18 -20.81 -9.18 -20.02
N LEU A 19 -19.73 -9.68 -19.43
CA LEU A 19 -19.82 -10.64 -18.34
C LEU A 19 -20.27 -9.92 -17.07
N LYS A 20 -21.32 -10.42 -16.43
CA LYS A 20 -21.79 -9.89 -15.15
C LYS A 20 -21.04 -10.58 -14.02
N LEU A 21 -20.07 -9.88 -13.44
CA LEU A 21 -19.28 -10.36 -12.31
C LEU A 21 -19.40 -9.37 -11.16
N LYS A 22 -19.46 -9.89 -9.93
CA LYS A 22 -19.39 -9.05 -8.72
C LYS A 22 -17.98 -8.89 -8.21
N LYS A 23 -17.16 -9.92 -8.35
CA LYS A 23 -15.78 -9.98 -7.86
C LYS A 23 -14.89 -10.46 -8.99
N LEU A 24 -13.75 -9.79 -9.14
CA LEU A 24 -12.72 -10.16 -10.10
C LEU A 24 -11.34 -9.98 -9.47
N GLU A 25 -10.50 -10.99 -9.60
CA GLU A 25 -9.09 -10.91 -9.24
C GLU A 25 -8.26 -11.32 -10.46
N ILE A 26 -7.27 -10.49 -10.79
CA ILE A 26 -6.38 -10.64 -11.92
C ILE A 26 -4.96 -10.65 -11.36
N GLN A 27 -4.19 -11.67 -11.72
CA GLN A 27 -2.78 -11.77 -11.35
C GLN A 27 -1.97 -12.05 -12.61
N GLU A 28 -1.09 -11.13 -12.96
CA GLU A 28 -0.15 -11.32 -14.05
C GLU A 28 0.95 -12.34 -13.66
N PRO A 29 1.25 -13.33 -14.51
CA PRO A 29 2.35 -14.27 -14.28
C PRO A 29 3.73 -13.59 -14.26
N ASP A 30 4.57 -13.93 -13.28
CA ASP A 30 6.00 -13.63 -13.33
C ASP A 30 6.66 -14.36 -14.53
N ALA A 31 7.10 -13.57 -15.52
CA ALA A 31 8.26 -13.82 -16.37
C ALA A 31 8.19 -14.80 -17.58
N THR A 32 7.03 -15.26 -18.07
CA THR A 32 7.02 -16.11 -19.30
C THR A 32 6.07 -15.69 -20.43
N HIS A 33 5.12 -14.81 -20.15
CA HIS A 33 4.25 -14.17 -21.13
C HIS A 33 3.89 -12.78 -20.61
N GLU A 34 4.57 -11.76 -21.14
CA GLU A 34 4.11 -10.37 -20.98
C GLU A 34 2.73 -10.29 -21.62
N TRP A 35 1.73 -9.89 -20.83
CA TRP A 35 0.45 -9.55 -21.40
C TRP A 35 0.61 -8.28 -22.24
N ASP A 36 -0.27 -8.08 -23.21
CA ASP A 36 -0.37 -6.78 -23.86
C ASP A 36 -0.65 -5.71 -22.78
N GLU A 37 -0.03 -4.54 -22.89
CA GLU A 37 -0.18 -3.43 -21.94
C GLU A 37 -1.66 -3.08 -21.71
N THR A 38 -2.51 -3.32 -22.73
CA THR A 38 -3.95 -3.06 -22.65
C THR A 38 -4.77 -4.21 -22.09
N PHE A 39 -4.21 -5.41 -21.89
CA PHE A 39 -4.96 -6.63 -21.57
C PHE A 39 -5.83 -6.47 -20.32
N ILE A 40 -5.26 -5.92 -19.24
CA ILE A 40 -5.99 -5.70 -17.98
C ILE A 40 -7.11 -4.68 -18.21
N LEU A 41 -6.84 -3.59 -18.92
CA LEU A 41 -7.83 -2.55 -19.22
C LEU A 41 -8.99 -3.11 -20.06
N ASP A 42 -8.65 -3.87 -21.09
CA ASP A 42 -9.58 -4.53 -21.99
C ASP A 42 -10.48 -5.52 -21.24
N PHE A 43 -9.91 -6.28 -20.32
CA PHE A 43 -10.68 -7.21 -19.50
C PHE A 43 -11.60 -6.48 -18.52
N VAL A 44 -11.10 -5.44 -17.84
CA VAL A 44 -11.93 -4.57 -16.98
C VAL A 44 -13.07 -3.93 -17.78
N ASN A 45 -12.86 -3.58 -19.05
CA ASN A 45 -13.87 -3.01 -19.93
C ASN A 45 -14.93 -4.02 -20.42
N ALA A 46 -14.62 -5.32 -20.40
CA ALA A 46 -15.49 -6.40 -20.89
C ALA A 46 -16.44 -6.96 -19.82
N VAL A 47 -16.22 -6.59 -18.56
CA VAL A 47 -17.05 -7.00 -17.42
C VAL A 47 -17.97 -5.86 -16.98
N GLU A 48 -19.07 -6.21 -16.30
CA GLU A 48 -20.05 -5.28 -15.74
C GLU A 48 -20.46 -5.69 -14.32
N GLY A 49 -20.79 -4.69 -13.50
CA GLY A 49 -21.39 -4.91 -12.17
C GLY A 49 -20.39 -5.24 -11.07
N LEU A 50 -19.11 -4.95 -11.26
CA LEU A 50 -18.09 -5.22 -10.24
C LEU A 50 -18.37 -4.42 -8.96
N GLU A 51 -18.30 -5.13 -7.85
CA GLU A 51 -18.27 -4.61 -6.49
C GLU A 51 -16.86 -4.76 -5.88
N GLU A 52 -16.07 -5.73 -6.36
CA GLU A 52 -14.72 -6.03 -5.86
C GLU A 52 -13.77 -6.31 -7.04
N LEU A 53 -12.64 -5.60 -7.09
CA LEU A 53 -11.63 -5.76 -8.13
C LEU A 53 -10.24 -5.75 -7.51
N PHE A 54 -9.47 -6.81 -7.74
CA PHE A 54 -8.09 -6.92 -7.28
C PHE A 54 -7.18 -7.18 -8.48
N VAL A 55 -6.15 -6.36 -8.64
CA VAL A 55 -5.24 -6.42 -9.78
C VAL A 55 -3.81 -6.55 -9.24
N SER A 56 -3.10 -7.56 -9.72
CA SER A 56 -1.65 -7.70 -9.62
C SER A 56 -1.07 -7.66 -11.01
N GLN A 57 -0.15 -6.74 -11.26
CA GLN A 57 0.46 -6.54 -12.57
C GLN A 57 1.93 -6.16 -12.46
N SER A 58 2.67 -6.42 -13.53
CA SER A 58 4.03 -5.95 -13.72
C SER A 58 4.01 -4.45 -13.92
N GLY A 59 4.89 -3.74 -13.23
CA GLY A 59 5.02 -2.29 -13.29
C GLY A 59 6.44 -1.86 -13.65
N PRO A 60 6.68 -0.53 -13.67
CA PRO A 60 5.74 0.53 -13.30
C PRO A 60 4.74 0.86 -14.41
N GLU A 61 3.45 0.74 -14.11
CA GLU A 61 2.34 1.15 -14.98
C GLU A 61 1.62 2.38 -14.45
N SER A 62 0.93 3.12 -15.32
CA SER A 62 0.18 4.30 -14.86
C SER A 62 -1.05 3.90 -14.06
N ALA A 63 -0.97 3.91 -12.73
CA ALA A 63 -2.13 3.60 -11.88
C ALA A 63 -3.33 4.50 -12.18
N LEU A 64 -3.11 5.78 -12.50
CA LEU A 64 -4.20 6.71 -12.87
C LEU A 64 -4.96 6.28 -14.14
N GLU A 65 -4.32 5.58 -15.07
CA GLU A 65 -4.97 5.07 -16.27
C GLU A 65 -5.91 3.91 -15.93
N LEU A 66 -5.43 2.92 -15.17
CA LEU A 66 -6.26 1.83 -14.66
C LEU A 66 -7.42 2.38 -13.82
N TRP A 67 -7.15 3.26 -12.87
CA TRP A 67 -8.17 3.84 -12.00
C TRP A 67 -9.19 4.65 -12.80
N GLY A 68 -8.77 5.32 -13.88
CA GLY A 68 -9.64 6.02 -14.83
C GLY A 68 -10.66 5.10 -15.49
N HIS A 69 -10.21 3.95 -15.99
CA HIS A 69 -11.06 2.93 -16.60
C HIS A 69 -12.01 2.30 -15.58
N VAL A 70 -11.49 1.90 -14.42
CA VAL A 70 -12.27 1.34 -13.32
C VAL A 70 -13.35 2.31 -12.88
N ALA A 71 -13.00 3.57 -12.61
CA ALA A 71 -13.94 4.60 -12.20
C ALA A 71 -15.03 4.88 -13.24
N HIS A 72 -14.71 4.78 -14.52
CA HIS A 72 -15.67 5.01 -15.60
C HIS A 72 -16.62 3.83 -15.79
N ARG A 73 -16.12 2.60 -15.72
CA ARG A 73 -16.91 1.39 -16.02
C ARG A 73 -17.60 0.78 -14.81
N HIS A 74 -17.00 0.94 -13.63
CA HIS A 74 -17.42 0.25 -12.40
C HIS A 74 -17.68 1.24 -11.27
N PRO A 75 -18.65 2.17 -11.40
CA PRO A 75 -18.98 3.10 -10.33
C PRO A 75 -19.56 2.41 -9.08
N SER A 76 -19.98 1.14 -9.19
CA SER A 76 -20.47 0.32 -8.08
C SER A 76 -19.35 -0.31 -7.24
N LEU A 77 -18.09 -0.12 -7.60
CA LEU A 77 -16.97 -0.75 -6.93
C LEU A 77 -16.88 -0.29 -5.47
N LYS A 78 -16.71 -1.25 -4.56
CA LYS A 78 -16.60 -1.04 -3.11
C LYS A 78 -15.22 -1.43 -2.59
N ARG A 79 -14.57 -2.42 -3.19
CA ARG A 79 -13.25 -2.88 -2.76
C ARG A 79 -12.31 -2.92 -3.95
N PHE A 80 -11.17 -2.29 -3.80
CA PHE A 80 -10.19 -2.18 -4.87
C PHE A 80 -8.78 -2.44 -4.36
N VAL A 81 -8.05 -3.32 -5.04
CA VAL A 81 -6.62 -3.54 -4.81
C VAL A 81 -5.90 -3.35 -6.13
N ASP A 82 -4.88 -2.49 -6.15
CA ASP A 82 -3.99 -2.30 -7.28
C ASP A 82 -2.57 -2.52 -6.78
N HIS A 83 -2.01 -3.68 -7.10
CA HIS A 83 -0.70 -4.13 -6.69
C HIS A 83 0.21 -4.21 -7.91
N GLN A 84 1.22 -3.36 -7.95
CA GLN A 84 2.21 -3.35 -9.01
C GLN A 84 3.56 -3.75 -8.44
N ARG A 85 4.27 -4.60 -9.18
CA ARG A 85 5.64 -5.00 -8.85
C ARG A 85 6.54 -4.85 -10.05
N MET A 86 7.79 -4.47 -9.83
CA MET A 86 8.78 -4.28 -10.87
C MET A 86 10.07 -5.00 -10.54
N ILE A 87 10.86 -5.32 -11.55
CA ILE A 87 12.25 -5.74 -11.35
C ILE A 87 13.08 -4.47 -11.12
N ASN A 88 13.86 -4.44 -10.04
CA ASN A 88 14.80 -3.35 -9.83
C ASN A 88 15.98 -3.48 -10.83
N LEU A 89 16.16 -2.47 -11.67
CA LEU A 89 17.20 -2.44 -12.71
C LEU A 89 18.38 -1.51 -12.37
N ASP A 90 18.40 -0.95 -11.17
CA ASP A 90 19.51 -0.15 -10.66
C ASP A 90 20.66 -1.08 -10.26
N ASP A 91 21.74 -1.08 -11.04
CA ASP A 91 22.91 -1.95 -10.86
C ASP A 91 23.75 -1.59 -9.64
N ASP A 92 23.64 -0.34 -9.17
CA ASP A 92 24.22 0.12 -7.91
C ASP A 92 23.35 -0.26 -6.69
N SER A 93 22.13 -0.73 -6.91
CA SER A 93 21.25 -1.17 -5.83
C SER A 93 21.63 -2.56 -5.33
N PRO A 94 21.67 -2.79 -3.99
CA PRO A 94 21.82 -4.13 -3.43
C PRO A 94 20.65 -5.08 -3.77
N HIS A 95 19.63 -4.59 -4.50
CA HIS A 95 18.44 -5.31 -4.91
C HIS A 95 18.32 -5.43 -6.44
N PHE A 96 19.40 -5.20 -7.18
CA PHE A 96 19.44 -5.41 -8.64
C PHE A 96 18.86 -6.77 -9.05
N GLU A 97 18.05 -6.77 -10.11
CA GLU A 97 17.31 -7.91 -10.68
C GLU A 97 16.29 -8.58 -9.75
N LYS A 98 16.01 -8.00 -8.57
CA LYS A 98 15.00 -8.55 -7.66
C LYS A 98 13.63 -7.88 -7.87
N PRO A 99 12.52 -8.63 -7.84
CA PRO A 99 11.18 -8.07 -7.82
C PRO A 99 10.94 -7.27 -6.53
N CYS A 100 10.31 -6.12 -6.65
CA CYS A 100 9.85 -5.30 -5.54
C CYS A 100 8.52 -4.61 -5.86
N ASP A 101 7.76 -4.28 -4.83
CA ASP A 101 6.58 -3.44 -4.94
C ASP A 101 6.93 -2.07 -5.56
N VAL A 102 6.05 -1.51 -6.39
CA VAL A 102 6.22 -0.17 -6.97
C VAL A 102 5.73 0.87 -5.97
N PRO A 103 6.61 1.53 -5.18
CA PRO A 103 6.23 2.27 -3.97
C PRO A 103 5.47 3.57 -4.27
N ASP A 104 5.38 3.97 -5.53
CA ASP A 104 4.74 5.21 -5.96
C ASP A 104 3.57 5.03 -6.94
N LEU A 105 3.20 3.77 -7.22
CA LEU A 105 2.09 3.42 -8.11
C LEU A 105 2.24 3.98 -9.54
N GLY A 106 3.47 4.32 -9.97
CA GLY A 106 3.68 5.02 -11.25
C GLY A 106 3.11 6.45 -11.26
N ILE A 107 2.83 7.05 -10.09
CA ILE A 107 2.29 8.41 -9.96
C ILE A 107 3.40 9.37 -9.55
N PHE A 108 3.99 10.05 -10.53
CA PHE A 108 5.07 11.01 -10.31
C PHE A 108 4.95 12.27 -11.18
N GLY A 109 5.83 13.23 -10.94
CA GLY A 109 5.97 14.46 -11.74
C GLY A 109 4.66 15.25 -11.92
N ARG A 110 4.29 15.50 -13.18
CA ARG A 110 3.11 16.31 -13.54
C ARG A 110 1.80 15.69 -13.05
N SER A 111 1.69 14.36 -13.05
CA SER A 111 0.48 13.65 -12.62
C SER A 111 0.23 13.84 -11.13
N MET A 112 1.27 13.62 -10.30
CA MET A 112 1.22 13.87 -8.85
C MET A 112 0.89 15.33 -8.54
N ARG A 113 1.51 16.28 -9.25
CA ARG A 113 1.24 17.71 -9.06
C ARG A 113 -0.23 18.06 -9.33
N ARG A 114 -0.81 17.53 -10.41
CA ARG A 114 -2.21 17.79 -10.79
C ARG A 114 -3.19 17.31 -9.72
N ILE A 115 -3.04 16.07 -9.24
CA ILE A 115 -3.95 15.53 -8.21
C ILE A 115 -3.76 16.19 -6.84
N LYS A 116 -2.56 16.75 -6.58
CA LYS A 116 -2.30 17.55 -5.37
C LYS A 116 -2.97 18.93 -5.44
N GLU A 117 -2.92 19.58 -6.59
CA GLU A 117 -3.52 20.90 -6.81
C GLU A 117 -5.05 20.82 -6.92
N ASP A 118 -5.57 19.78 -7.57
CA ASP A 118 -6.99 19.51 -7.72
C ASP A 118 -7.28 18.01 -7.49
N PRO A 119 -7.67 17.62 -6.26
CA PRO A 119 -8.00 16.22 -5.93
C PRO A 119 -9.13 15.63 -6.77
N SER A 120 -9.97 16.44 -7.41
CA SER A 120 -11.04 15.92 -8.30
C SER A 120 -10.50 15.30 -9.59
N GLN A 121 -9.25 15.61 -9.96
CA GLN A 121 -8.55 14.98 -11.08
C GLN A 121 -8.11 13.54 -10.78
N ASN A 122 -8.06 13.14 -9.51
CA ASN A 122 -7.78 11.76 -9.15
C ASN A 122 -9.01 10.89 -9.49
N PRO A 123 -8.88 9.83 -10.32
CA PRO A 123 -10.01 9.00 -10.72
C PRO A 123 -10.80 8.38 -9.55
N LEU A 124 -10.14 8.13 -8.41
CA LEU A 124 -10.78 7.63 -7.19
C LEU A 124 -11.85 8.60 -6.65
N ALA A 125 -11.82 9.87 -7.05
CA ALA A 125 -12.88 10.84 -6.73
C ALA A 125 -14.26 10.43 -7.26
N LYS A 126 -14.34 9.53 -8.24
CA LYS A 126 -15.61 9.03 -8.80
C LYS A 126 -16.13 7.76 -8.12
N LEU A 127 -15.37 7.17 -7.21
CA LEU A 127 -15.70 5.89 -6.57
C LEU A 127 -16.02 6.07 -5.08
N ASP A 128 -16.99 5.33 -4.58
CA ASP A 128 -17.33 5.27 -3.15
C ASP A 128 -16.82 3.97 -2.52
N LEU A 129 -15.49 3.80 -2.58
CA LEU A 129 -14.81 2.63 -2.03
C LEU A 129 -14.99 2.53 -0.52
N GLU A 130 -15.29 1.33 -0.03
CA GLU A 130 -15.22 0.92 1.38
C GLU A 130 -13.83 0.44 1.78
N PHE A 131 -13.10 -0.17 0.84
CA PHE A 131 -11.75 -0.71 1.03
C PHE A 131 -10.86 -0.31 -0.16
N ILE A 132 -9.62 0.10 0.14
CA ILE A 132 -8.57 0.24 -0.89
C ILE A 132 -7.23 -0.34 -0.40
N GLY A 133 -6.58 -1.15 -1.23
CA GLY A 133 -5.24 -1.72 -0.96
C GLY A 133 -4.23 -1.26 -2.00
N LEU A 134 -3.13 -0.65 -1.57
CA LEU A 134 -2.11 -0.06 -2.45
C LEU A 134 -0.68 -0.31 -1.91
N PRO A 135 0.28 -0.68 -2.76
CA PRO A 135 1.69 -0.79 -2.43
C PRO A 135 2.38 0.58 -2.48
N CYS A 136 1.99 1.52 -1.62
CA CYS A 136 2.43 2.91 -1.71
C CYS A 136 3.05 3.39 -0.41
N ILE A 137 4.23 4.02 -0.50
CA ILE A 137 4.90 4.54 0.69
C ILE A 137 4.04 5.65 1.35
N PRO A 138 3.99 5.71 2.70
CA PRO A 138 3.09 6.60 3.42
C PRO A 138 3.20 8.08 3.03
N ARG A 139 4.43 8.55 2.77
CA ARG A 139 4.73 9.93 2.34
C ARG A 139 4.03 10.32 1.04
N ARG A 140 3.84 9.39 0.10
CA ARG A 140 3.20 9.64 -1.21
C ARG A 140 1.71 9.32 -1.18
N LEU A 141 1.31 8.33 -0.39
CA LEU A 141 -0.05 7.81 -0.32
C LEU A 141 -1.11 8.86 0.04
N LYS A 142 -0.76 9.86 0.87
CA LYS A 142 -1.63 10.98 1.23
C LYS A 142 -2.34 11.60 0.01
N TYR A 143 -1.61 11.83 -1.09
CA TYR A 143 -2.16 12.51 -2.27
C TYR A 143 -3.17 11.65 -3.03
N SER A 144 -2.94 10.34 -3.09
CA SER A 144 -3.87 9.39 -3.70
C SER A 144 -5.18 9.27 -2.92
N LEU A 145 -5.16 9.58 -1.62
CA LEU A 145 -6.31 9.46 -0.73
C LEU A 145 -7.10 10.75 -0.49
N LEU A 146 -6.62 11.90 -0.99
CA LEU A 146 -7.31 13.20 -0.84
C LEU A 146 -8.80 13.17 -1.27
N PRO A 147 -9.24 12.44 -2.31
CA PRO A 147 -10.65 12.42 -2.67
C PRO A 147 -11.58 11.87 -1.59
N PHE A 148 -11.07 11.09 -0.64
CA PHE A 148 -11.86 10.47 0.41
C PHE A 148 -12.03 11.36 1.66
N THR A 149 -11.28 12.46 1.79
CA THR A 149 -11.43 13.38 2.94
C THR A 149 -12.80 14.05 2.96
N SER A 150 -13.46 14.17 1.80
CA SER A 150 -14.82 14.69 1.66
C SER A 150 -15.89 13.60 1.56
N LYS A 151 -15.54 12.32 1.77
CA LYS A 151 -16.45 11.18 1.60
C LYS A 151 -16.64 10.40 2.90
N ALA A 152 -17.77 9.71 2.99
CA ALA A 152 -18.13 8.86 4.12
C ALA A 152 -18.03 7.35 3.81
N SER A 153 -17.38 6.98 2.69
CA SER A 153 -17.37 5.62 2.16
C SER A 153 -16.19 4.78 2.64
N LEU A 154 -14.97 5.34 2.66
CA LEU A 154 -13.73 4.57 2.88
C LEU A 154 -13.51 4.22 4.34
N LYS A 155 -13.57 2.93 4.67
CA LYS A 155 -13.45 2.41 6.05
C LYS A 155 -12.12 1.73 6.31
N VAL A 156 -11.53 1.09 5.31
CA VAL A 156 -10.26 0.37 5.45
C VAL A 156 -9.29 0.77 4.36
N LEU A 157 -8.09 1.12 4.78
CA LEU A 157 -6.94 1.33 3.93
C LEU A 157 -5.93 0.22 4.19
N HIS A 158 -5.48 -0.46 3.15
CA HIS A 158 -4.37 -1.40 3.23
C HIS A 158 -3.15 -0.80 2.54
N ILE A 159 -2.11 -0.54 3.33
CA ILE A 159 -0.78 -0.15 2.87
C ILE A 159 0.03 -1.43 2.75
N ARG A 160 0.07 -1.97 1.54
CA ARG A 160 0.73 -3.25 1.31
C ARG A 160 2.23 -3.05 1.15
N GLN A 161 3.01 -3.90 1.79
CA GLN A 161 4.41 -4.14 1.46
C GLN A 161 4.59 -5.65 1.45
N SER A 162 4.95 -6.22 0.31
CA SER A 162 5.08 -7.67 0.13
C SER A 162 6.12 -8.25 1.10
N ALA A 163 5.88 -9.47 1.60
CA ALA A 163 6.79 -10.11 2.54
C ALA A 163 8.20 -10.31 1.95
N SER A 164 8.29 -10.74 0.69
CA SER A 164 9.54 -10.85 -0.06
C SER A 164 10.32 -9.54 -0.22
N ASP A 165 9.65 -8.39 -0.12
CA ASP A 165 10.33 -7.08 -0.13
C ASP A 165 11.04 -6.83 1.20
N LEU A 166 10.52 -7.34 2.32
CA LEU A 166 11.08 -7.16 3.66
C LEU A 166 12.36 -8.00 3.88
N GLU A 167 12.60 -9.01 3.06
CA GLU A 167 13.90 -9.71 3.00
C GLU A 167 15.03 -8.81 2.45
N GLN A 168 14.68 -7.67 1.84
CA GLN A 168 15.58 -6.86 1.03
C GLN A 168 15.57 -5.39 1.46
N CYS A 169 14.39 -4.85 1.73
CA CYS A 169 14.12 -3.45 1.99
C CYS A 169 13.59 -3.27 3.41
N ALA A 170 13.90 -2.13 4.03
CA ALA A 170 13.34 -1.77 5.32
C ALA A 170 11.80 -1.67 5.26
N SER A 171 11.15 -2.03 6.38
CA SER A 171 9.72 -1.83 6.54
C SER A 171 9.34 -0.36 6.42
N TRP A 172 8.28 -0.04 5.67
CA TRP A 172 7.77 1.32 5.56
C TRP A 172 7.03 1.79 6.82
N ALA A 173 6.68 0.88 7.74
CA ALA A 173 5.93 1.20 8.95
C ALA A 173 6.72 0.97 10.23
N ILE A 174 7.53 -0.09 10.29
CA ILE A 174 8.25 -0.49 11.51
C ILE A 174 9.71 -0.05 11.40
N ASN A 175 10.20 0.57 12.46
CA ASN A 175 11.62 0.81 12.63
C ASN A 175 12.23 -0.42 13.29
N GLU A 176 13.04 -1.16 12.56
CA GLU A 176 13.81 -2.24 13.16
C GLU A 176 14.97 -1.62 13.92
N ASP A 177 14.82 -1.49 15.24
CA ASP A 177 15.98 -1.18 16.08
C ASP A 177 16.95 -2.38 15.98
N PRO A 178 18.21 -2.19 15.55
CA PRO A 178 19.18 -3.28 15.47
C PRO A 178 19.38 -4.03 16.80
N ALA A 179 18.94 -3.48 17.93
CA ALA A 179 18.95 -4.16 19.22
C ALA A 179 17.90 -5.30 19.38
N MET A 180 16.82 -5.33 18.59
CA MET A 180 15.82 -6.43 18.63
C MET A 180 16.17 -7.61 17.69
N ALA A 181 17.04 -7.40 16.71
CA ALA A 181 17.49 -8.47 15.80
C ALA A 181 18.33 -9.55 16.50
N THR A 182 18.85 -9.28 17.71
CA THR A 182 19.63 -10.24 18.49
C THR A 182 18.76 -11.10 19.40
N SER A 183 17.87 -11.93 18.83
CA SER A 183 17.36 -13.11 19.57
C SER A 183 17.28 -14.40 18.75
N SER A 184 17.68 -14.38 17.48
CA SER A 184 17.88 -15.61 16.71
C SER A 184 19.22 -15.62 15.98
N THR A 185 20.11 -16.46 16.51
CA THR A 185 21.35 -16.98 15.93
C THR A 185 22.67 -16.27 16.31
N ARG A 186 23.63 -17.12 16.68
CA ARG A 186 24.93 -16.87 17.30
C ARG A 186 25.97 -16.27 16.33
N SER A 187 26.64 -15.24 16.85
CA SER A 187 28.10 -14.92 16.82
C SER A 187 28.88 -14.69 15.52
N ASP A 188 29.43 -13.46 15.47
CA ASP A 188 30.80 -13.04 15.12
C ASP A 188 31.16 -12.71 13.64
N THR A 189 31.24 -11.43 13.27
CA THR A 189 32.42 -10.52 13.43
C THR A 189 32.21 -9.18 12.70
N SER A 190 32.85 -8.15 13.23
CA SER A 190 32.83 -6.71 12.90
C SER A 190 33.22 -6.33 11.47
N SER A 191 32.64 -5.24 10.94
CA SER A 191 33.34 -4.00 10.52
C SER A 191 32.35 -2.90 10.16
N GLU A 192 32.63 -1.68 10.61
CA GLU A 192 31.88 -0.45 10.39
C GLU A 192 32.03 0.08 8.96
N GLY A 193 30.98 0.76 8.47
CA GLY A 193 30.98 1.56 7.25
C GLY A 193 29.64 2.25 7.08
N GLU A 194 29.56 3.52 7.52
CA GLU A 194 28.43 4.41 7.29
C GLU A 194 28.23 4.63 5.78
N GLU A 195 27.06 4.31 5.23
CA GLU A 195 26.68 4.74 3.88
C GLU A 195 25.32 5.43 3.87
N SER A 196 25.36 6.67 3.41
CA SER A 196 24.24 7.60 3.29
C SER A 196 23.48 7.33 1.98
N LEU A 197 22.15 7.22 2.05
CA LEU A 197 21.29 7.11 0.87
C LEU A 197 21.31 8.40 0.02
N PRO A 198 21.70 8.37 -1.26
CA PRO A 198 21.69 9.57 -2.12
C PRO A 198 20.49 9.54 -3.06
N TRP A 199 19.44 10.28 -2.74
CA TRP A 199 18.46 10.72 -3.75
C TRP A 199 18.39 12.25 -3.71
N THR A 200 19.35 12.89 -4.39
CA THR A 200 19.34 14.35 -4.59
C THR A 200 18.68 14.71 -5.91
N ASP A 201 17.52 15.36 -5.80
CA ASP A 201 16.86 16.06 -6.91
C ASP A 201 17.65 17.34 -7.25
N SER A 202 18.04 17.48 -8.52
CA SER A 202 18.78 18.65 -9.02
C SER A 202 17.90 19.47 -9.97
N GLY A 203 17.54 20.69 -9.57
CA GLY A 203 16.93 21.71 -10.43
C GLY A 203 16.71 23.06 -9.73
N PRO A 204 16.82 24.22 -10.43
CA PRO A 204 17.59 25.36 -9.91
C PRO A 204 16.81 26.50 -9.20
N THR A 205 17.50 27.05 -8.21
CA THR A 205 17.56 28.42 -7.64
C THR A 205 16.40 29.43 -7.83
N THR A 206 15.72 29.69 -6.70
CA THR A 206 15.17 30.92 -6.05
C THR A 206 15.26 32.32 -6.75
N PRO A 207 14.43 33.35 -6.38
CA PRO A 207 14.31 33.81 -4.99
C PRO A 207 12.98 34.40 -4.44
N THR A 208 12.89 34.29 -3.11
CA THR A 208 12.27 35.19 -2.10
C THR A 208 10.75 35.21 -1.88
N GLY A 209 10.35 34.74 -0.69
CA GLY A 209 9.08 35.04 -0.03
C GLY A 209 9.10 34.47 1.39
N VAL A 210 9.16 35.36 2.39
CA VAL A 210 9.38 35.10 3.83
C VAL A 210 8.30 34.21 4.45
N THR A 211 8.68 33.12 5.12
CA THR A 211 7.86 32.47 6.17
C THR A 211 8.74 32.00 7.31
N GLN A 212 8.29 32.30 8.53
CA GLN A 212 8.99 32.15 9.82
C GLN A 212 9.36 30.71 10.15
N ASP A 213 10.62 30.52 10.55
CA ASP A 213 11.12 29.31 11.22
C ASP A 213 10.44 29.15 12.58
N VAL A 214 9.81 28.00 12.81
CA VAL A 214 9.48 27.52 14.16
C VAL A 214 10.43 26.36 14.46
N ASN A 215 11.48 26.68 15.20
CA ASN A 215 12.52 25.76 15.64
C ASN A 215 11.95 24.85 16.75
N TYR A 216 11.76 23.56 16.48
CA TYR A 216 11.50 22.56 17.52
C TYR A 216 12.75 21.70 17.69
N GLY A 217 13.38 21.84 18.86
CA GLY A 217 14.61 21.15 19.23
C GLY A 217 14.45 19.63 19.44
N PRO A 218 15.56 18.92 19.67
CA PRO A 218 15.59 17.47 19.72
C PRO A 218 15.14 17.01 21.11
N ASN A 219 13.89 16.60 21.24
CA ASN A 219 13.46 15.84 22.40
C ASN A 219 12.98 14.48 21.91
N ALA A 220 13.90 13.52 21.90
CA ALA A 220 13.57 12.12 22.07
C ALA A 220 12.80 12.01 23.40
N VAL A 221 11.49 11.80 23.33
CA VAL A 221 10.69 11.49 24.51
C VAL A 221 11.00 10.04 24.85
N GLU A 222 11.67 9.84 25.99
CA GLU A 222 11.92 8.53 26.59
C GLU A 222 10.63 7.74 26.67
N VAL A 223 10.71 6.47 26.26
CA VAL A 223 9.62 5.49 26.32
C VAL A 223 9.22 5.32 27.78
N ALA A 224 8.00 5.74 28.12
CA ALA A 224 7.40 5.41 29.39
C ALA A 224 7.22 3.90 29.46
N HIS A 225 7.91 3.26 30.40
CA HIS A 225 7.68 1.87 30.76
C HIS A 225 6.29 1.76 31.43
N ASP A 226 5.31 1.26 30.68
CA ASP A 226 4.07 0.76 31.27
C ASP A 226 4.36 -0.57 31.97
N ASN A 227 4.26 -0.57 33.31
CA ASN A 227 4.52 -1.70 34.20
C ASN A 227 3.38 -2.73 34.25
N ASP A 228 2.51 -2.79 33.24
CA ASP A 228 1.37 -3.70 33.21
C ASP A 228 1.48 -4.68 32.03
N GLY A 229 2.45 -5.60 32.09
CA GLY A 229 2.53 -6.79 31.22
C GLY A 229 2.30 -6.58 29.72
N GLY A 230 2.58 -5.38 29.20
CA GLY A 230 2.03 -4.90 27.93
C GLY A 230 2.84 -5.33 26.73
N CYS A 231 2.14 -5.67 25.63
CA CYS A 231 2.75 -5.79 24.31
C CYS A 231 3.58 -4.54 24.02
N LEU A 232 4.91 -4.69 23.99
CA LEU A 232 5.84 -3.69 23.48
C LEU A 232 5.56 -3.53 21.99
N TRP A 233 4.75 -2.53 21.64
CA TRP A 233 4.47 -2.22 20.24
C TRP A 233 5.76 -1.84 19.51
N PRO A 234 5.92 -2.25 18.25
CA PRO A 234 7.11 -1.92 17.50
C PRO A 234 7.23 -0.40 17.34
N PRO A 235 8.45 0.17 17.41
CA PRO A 235 8.64 1.57 17.13
C PRO A 235 8.27 1.85 15.67
N LEU A 236 7.40 2.83 15.45
CA LEU A 236 6.92 3.18 14.10
C LEU A 236 7.90 4.13 13.40
N GLN A 237 8.07 3.94 12.09
CA GLN A 237 8.74 4.88 11.21
C GLN A 237 8.11 6.28 11.29
N HIS A 238 8.93 7.32 11.16
CA HIS A 238 8.47 8.70 11.33
C HIS A 238 7.42 9.09 10.29
N GLU A 239 7.66 8.78 9.01
CA GLU A 239 6.76 9.06 7.90
C GLU A 239 5.43 8.29 8.03
N PHE A 240 5.49 7.05 8.50
CA PHE A 240 4.29 6.26 8.76
C PHE A 240 3.45 6.85 9.90
N ARG A 241 4.10 7.23 11.01
CA ARG A 241 3.43 7.92 12.11
C ARG A 241 2.79 9.25 11.67
N GLN A 242 3.52 10.07 10.91
CA GLN A 242 2.98 11.33 10.38
C GLN A 242 1.76 11.09 9.46
N PHE A 243 1.82 10.03 8.65
CA PHE A 243 0.69 9.62 7.83
C PHE A 243 -0.52 9.23 8.68
N LEU A 244 -0.33 8.43 9.73
CA LEU A 244 -1.40 8.00 10.63
C LEU A 244 -2.04 9.18 11.38
N GLU A 245 -1.20 10.08 11.90
CA GLU A 245 -1.62 11.35 12.52
C GLU A 245 -2.51 12.17 11.59
N TRP A 246 -2.15 12.26 10.31
CA TRP A 246 -2.96 12.96 9.32
C TRP A 246 -4.24 12.20 8.98
N VAL A 247 -4.15 10.91 8.63
CA VAL A 247 -5.28 10.15 8.05
C VAL A 247 -6.41 9.96 9.06
N PHE A 248 -6.06 9.77 10.33
CA PHE A 248 -7.02 9.73 11.44
C PHE A 248 -7.27 11.11 12.06
N GLY A 249 -6.51 12.14 11.69
CA GLY A 249 -6.68 13.48 12.21
C GLY A 249 -7.91 14.22 11.65
N PRO A 250 -8.18 15.45 12.13
CA PRO A 250 -9.35 16.25 11.71
C PRO A 250 -9.37 16.62 10.22
N GLN A 251 -8.20 16.67 9.57
CA GLN A 251 -8.06 16.94 8.14
C GLN A 251 -7.89 15.65 7.31
N GLY A 252 -8.03 14.49 7.95
CA GLY A 252 -7.91 13.18 7.34
C GLY A 252 -9.22 12.68 6.76
N ILE A 253 -9.39 11.35 6.77
CA ILE A 253 -10.58 10.68 6.26
C ILE A 253 -11.48 10.33 7.43
N ALA A 254 -12.59 11.05 7.60
CA ALA A 254 -13.47 10.89 8.75
C ALA A 254 -14.12 9.50 8.86
N SER A 255 -14.38 8.86 7.71
CA SER A 255 -14.98 7.52 7.63
C SER A 255 -13.98 6.37 7.81
N LEU A 256 -12.67 6.67 7.85
CA LEU A 256 -11.65 5.64 7.96
C LEU A 256 -11.59 5.12 9.40
N ASP A 257 -11.80 3.81 9.53
CA ASP A 257 -11.80 3.08 10.78
C ASP A 257 -10.46 2.37 10.99
N ILE A 258 -9.92 1.76 9.92
CA ILE A 258 -8.73 0.89 9.98
C ILE A 258 -7.69 1.27 8.92
N VAL A 259 -6.43 1.26 9.34
CA VAL A 259 -5.26 1.15 8.46
C VAL A 259 -4.62 -0.22 8.71
N ALA A 260 -4.60 -1.06 7.69
CA ALA A 260 -3.83 -2.30 7.67
C ALA A 260 -2.48 -2.02 7.00
N PHE A 261 -1.39 -2.50 7.59
CA PHE A 261 -0.06 -2.44 7.00
C PHE A 261 0.55 -3.85 6.94
N GLY A 262 1.28 -4.13 5.86
CA GLY A 262 2.04 -5.37 5.67
C GLY A 262 1.43 -6.29 4.62
N ASP A 263 1.83 -7.56 4.65
CA ASP A 263 1.38 -8.59 3.73
C ASP A 263 0.47 -9.60 4.41
N PHE A 264 -0.81 -9.53 4.08
CA PHE A 264 -1.83 -10.43 4.62
C PHE A 264 -2.04 -11.67 3.73
N ALA A 265 -1.27 -11.84 2.65
CA ALA A 265 -1.37 -13.03 1.81
C ALA A 265 -1.33 -14.33 2.63
N HIS A 266 -2.13 -15.32 2.19
CA HIS A 266 -2.25 -16.63 2.84
C HIS A 266 -2.66 -16.59 4.32
N GLY A 267 -3.45 -15.58 4.71
CA GLY A 267 -3.90 -15.37 6.09
C GLY A 267 -2.87 -14.69 6.98
N GLY A 268 -1.93 -13.95 6.39
CA GLY A 268 -0.89 -13.23 7.13
C GLY A 268 0.10 -14.14 7.83
N ARG A 269 0.51 -15.25 7.17
CA ARG A 269 1.46 -16.22 7.73
C ARG A 269 2.76 -15.57 8.21
N GLU A 270 3.20 -14.52 7.54
CA GLU A 270 4.33 -13.68 7.95
C GLU A 270 3.81 -12.45 8.71
N SER A 271 3.27 -12.68 9.91
CA SER A 271 2.61 -11.65 10.71
C SER A 271 3.55 -10.67 11.40
N THR A 272 4.87 -10.89 11.33
CA THR A 272 5.89 -10.09 12.03
C THR A 272 5.77 -8.61 11.71
N TYR A 273 5.43 -8.27 10.46
CA TYR A 273 5.33 -6.90 9.98
C TYR A 273 3.89 -6.43 9.77
N ASN A 274 2.92 -7.29 10.09
CA ASN A 274 1.52 -6.98 9.89
C ASN A 274 0.99 -6.18 11.08
N LEU A 275 0.43 -5.02 10.78
CA LEU A 275 -0.18 -4.12 11.76
C LEU A 275 -1.61 -3.81 11.35
N LEU A 276 -2.53 -3.88 12.31
CA LEU A 276 -3.84 -3.24 12.19
C LEU A 276 -3.89 -2.07 13.15
N LEU A 277 -4.18 -0.88 12.63
CA LEU A 277 -4.33 0.33 13.40
C LEU A 277 -5.75 0.85 13.28
N SER A 278 -6.36 1.19 14.40
CA SER A 278 -7.70 1.79 14.41
C SER A 278 -7.64 3.25 14.84
N ARG A 279 -8.67 3.99 14.45
CA ARG A 279 -8.95 5.30 15.04
C ARG A 279 -9.03 5.18 16.57
N SER A 280 -8.39 6.10 17.26
CA SER A 280 -8.49 6.22 18.71
C SER A 280 -9.54 7.26 19.08
N ALA A 281 -10.25 7.01 20.18
CA ALA A 281 -11.12 7.98 20.84
C ALA A 281 -10.38 8.75 21.96
N ASP A 282 -9.12 8.38 22.23
CA ASP A 282 -8.28 9.03 23.23
C ASP A 282 -7.83 10.41 22.71
N ALA A 283 -7.76 11.39 23.61
CA ALA A 283 -7.28 12.73 23.29
C ALA A 283 -5.76 12.78 23.05
N MET A 284 -5.01 11.76 23.49
CA MET A 284 -3.55 11.74 23.43
C MET A 284 -2.98 11.28 22.09
N SER A 285 -3.73 10.53 21.28
CA SER A 285 -3.32 10.09 19.94
C SER A 285 -4.54 9.86 19.06
N ASN A 286 -4.40 10.14 17.75
CA ASN A 286 -5.48 9.91 16.78
C ASN A 286 -5.68 8.43 16.44
N PHE A 287 -4.74 7.55 16.81
CA PHE A 287 -4.77 6.13 16.47
C PHE A 287 -4.29 5.23 17.62
N ARG A 288 -4.64 3.95 17.53
CA ARG A 288 -4.13 2.89 18.41
C ARG A 288 -3.80 1.66 17.55
N ILE A 289 -2.83 0.87 17.98
CA ILE A 289 -2.52 -0.41 17.34
C ILE A 289 -3.42 -1.48 17.98
N LEU A 290 -4.02 -2.32 17.15
CA LEU A 290 -4.86 -3.42 17.59
C LEU A 290 -4.00 -4.62 17.94
N ASP A 291 -4.40 -5.33 19.00
CA ASP A 291 -3.79 -6.62 19.33
C ASP A 291 -4.12 -7.62 18.22
N ASN A 292 -3.09 -8.27 17.69
CA ASN A 292 -3.21 -9.26 16.61
C ASN A 292 -4.14 -10.42 17.00
N TYR A 293 -4.34 -10.68 18.29
CA TYR A 293 -5.26 -11.71 18.81
C TYR A 293 -6.56 -11.14 19.41
N GLY A 294 -6.79 -9.83 19.28
CA GLY A 294 -8.00 -9.18 19.76
C GLY A 294 -9.20 -9.42 18.84
N ARG A 295 -10.42 -9.41 19.40
CA ARG A 295 -11.66 -9.54 18.61
C ARG A 295 -11.79 -8.52 17.48
N ASP A 296 -11.40 -7.28 17.73
CA ASP A 296 -11.44 -6.21 16.71
C ASP A 296 -10.57 -6.57 15.50
N CYS A 297 -9.42 -7.22 15.72
CA CYS A 297 -8.53 -7.70 14.66
C CYS A 297 -9.20 -8.84 13.87
N GLU A 298 -9.75 -9.83 14.58
CA GLU A 298 -10.45 -10.98 13.97
C GLU A 298 -11.62 -10.53 13.09
N GLU A 299 -12.45 -9.59 13.55
CA GLU A 299 -13.59 -9.07 12.80
C GLU A 299 -13.18 -8.36 11.50
N VAL A 300 -12.09 -7.57 11.55
CA VAL A 300 -11.56 -6.89 10.36
C VAL A 300 -11.01 -7.92 9.37
N GLN A 301 -10.21 -8.88 9.85
CA GLN A 301 -9.65 -9.92 9.01
C GLN A 301 -10.74 -10.81 8.42
N GLU A 302 -11.80 -11.15 9.15
CA GLU A 302 -12.92 -11.92 8.62
C GLU A 302 -13.70 -11.15 7.54
N LYS A 303 -14.02 -9.87 7.81
CA LYS A 303 -14.84 -9.05 6.90
C LYS A 303 -14.13 -8.69 5.60
N TYR A 304 -12.82 -8.42 5.66
CA TYR A 304 -12.03 -7.94 4.53
C TYR A 304 -10.99 -8.94 4.05
N ARG A 305 -11.05 -10.20 4.50
CA ARG A 305 -10.13 -11.29 4.14
C ARG A 305 -9.76 -11.29 2.67
N ASP A 306 -10.79 -11.35 1.84
CA ASP A 306 -10.67 -11.46 0.40
C ASP A 306 -9.84 -10.34 -0.23
N ALA A 307 -9.90 -9.13 0.33
CA ALA A 307 -9.17 -7.97 -0.18
C ALA A 307 -7.78 -7.83 0.45
N LEU A 308 -7.64 -8.19 1.74
CA LEU A 308 -6.36 -8.21 2.45
C LEU A 308 -5.41 -9.27 1.89
N GLU A 309 -5.94 -10.46 1.58
CA GLU A 309 -5.17 -11.60 1.05
C GLU A 309 -4.98 -11.57 -0.47
N ALA A 310 -5.62 -10.62 -1.18
CA ALA A 310 -5.61 -10.56 -2.63
C ALA A 310 -4.21 -10.39 -3.20
N CYS A 311 -3.99 -10.81 -4.45
CA CYS A 311 -2.74 -10.61 -5.17
C CYS A 311 -1.49 -11.18 -4.42
N PRO A 312 -1.52 -12.43 -3.90
CA PRO A 312 -0.35 -13.02 -3.25
C PRO A 312 0.85 -13.10 -4.21
N VAL A 313 2.02 -12.76 -3.69
CA VAL A 313 3.30 -12.89 -4.41
C VAL A 313 3.87 -14.27 -4.19
N GLU A 314 3.94 -14.69 -2.94
CA GLU A 314 4.59 -15.93 -2.56
C GLU A 314 3.69 -17.12 -2.92
N PRO A 315 4.27 -18.24 -3.39
CA PRO A 315 3.50 -19.44 -3.66
C PRO A 315 2.87 -19.97 -2.36
N LEU A 316 1.63 -20.46 -2.47
CA LEU A 316 0.87 -21.05 -1.35
C LEU A 316 1.64 -22.20 -0.65
N PHE A 317 2.48 -22.91 -1.41
CA PHE A 317 3.33 -24.00 -0.95
C PHE A 317 4.78 -23.75 -1.41
N ARG A 318 5.74 -23.78 -0.46
CA ARG A 318 7.18 -23.91 -0.76
C ARG A 318 7.46 -25.42 -0.91
N PHE A 319 7.84 -25.88 -2.10
CA PHE A 319 8.17 -27.28 -2.40
C PHE A 319 9.64 -27.57 -2.17
#